data_AF-A0A2M6YEI4-F1
#
_entry.id   AF-A0A2M6YEI4-F1
#
_cell.length_a   1.000
_cell.length_b   1.000
_cell.length_c   1.000
_cell.angle_alpha   90.00
_cell.angle_beta   90.00
_cell.angle_gamma   90.00
#
_symmetry.space_group_name_H-M   'P 1'
#
loop_
_entity.id
_entity.type
_entity.pdbx_description
1 polymer ?
#
loop_
_entity_poly.entity_id
_entity_poly.type
_entity_poly.pdbx_seq_one_letter_code
_entity_poly.pdbx_strand_id
1 'polypeptide(L)'
;MDLAGEDKGGWLVWFLRGVLVLLFLFLVARLVELQIIKGRYYRDLSDGNRIRKIILPSPRGRILARGGEVLVGNREIEKKVEFGEVITVYERNYNLGSGFAHVSGYLGQASEEEVGKIDPKCPEKGPWRPGDWVGRGGLEEQYNCSLRGTPGEELVEVDIKGNLVRVLGKKEPTPGVDLRTNIDFGLQSYLPGLFENKKGVVVMTDTKGQVLAFYSSPSFNPEKVASFLQDPNLALFDRAISGLYHPGSVFKPVVAIAALEEGKINQNFRFTDPGVIRIGSYSYANW
;
A
#
# COMPACT_ATOMS: atom_id res chain seq x y z
N MET A 1 -10.14 -106.94 25.10
CA MET A 1 -9.37 -105.93 24.34
C MET A 1 -10.15 -104.63 24.47
N ASP A 2 -10.09 -103.95 25.61
CA ASP A 2 -8.97 -103.10 26.06
C ASP A 2 -8.53 -102.17 24.92
N LEU A 3 -8.60 -100.84 24.99
CA LEU A 3 -8.38 -99.95 26.13
C LEU A 3 -9.24 -98.68 26.03
N ALA A 4 -9.87 -98.30 27.13
CA ALA A 4 -10.32 -96.93 27.37
C ALA A 4 -9.09 -96.04 27.58
N GLY A 5 -8.87 -95.08 26.68
CA GLY A 5 -7.86 -94.03 26.82
C GLY A 5 -8.46 -92.83 27.55
N GLU A 6 -8.15 -92.75 28.84
CA GLU A 6 -8.51 -91.67 29.77
C GLU A 6 -7.86 -90.32 29.39
N ASP A 7 -8.65 -89.27 29.58
CA ASP A 7 -8.47 -87.85 29.24
C ASP A 7 -7.33 -87.15 30.01
N LYS A 8 -6.52 -86.31 29.34
CA LYS A 8 -5.70 -85.25 29.99
C LYS A 8 -5.55 -83.99 29.12
N GLY A 9 -6.66 -83.48 28.59
CA GLY A 9 -6.74 -82.12 28.01
C GLY A 9 -7.49 -81.10 28.90
N GLY A 10 -7.94 -81.52 30.08
CA GLY A 10 -9.11 -80.91 30.74
C GLY A 10 -8.89 -79.66 31.61
N TRP A 11 -7.70 -79.42 32.17
CA TRP A 11 -7.51 -78.30 33.11
C TRP A 11 -6.53 -77.24 32.61
N LEU A 12 -5.38 -77.64 32.06
CA LEU A 12 -4.36 -76.69 31.59
C LEU A 12 -4.84 -75.84 30.40
N VAL A 13 -5.60 -76.43 29.47
CA VAL A 13 -6.17 -75.72 28.32
C VAL A 13 -7.25 -74.73 28.75
N TRP A 14 -8.10 -75.11 29.72
CA TRP A 14 -9.12 -74.22 30.28
C TRP A 14 -8.51 -73.10 31.13
N PHE A 15 -7.44 -73.40 31.87
CA PHE A 15 -6.65 -72.40 32.60
C PHE A 15 -6.00 -71.41 31.63
N LEU A 16 -5.32 -71.89 30.58
CA LEU A 16 -4.70 -71.04 29.55
C LEU A 16 -5.74 -70.20 28.81
N ARG A 17 -6.91 -70.77 28.46
CA ARG A 17 -8.04 -70.01 27.88
C ARG A 17 -8.55 -68.95 28.84
N GLY A 18 -8.67 -69.26 30.13
CA GLY A 18 -9.08 -68.30 31.16
C GLY A 18 -8.11 -67.13 31.28
N VAL A 19 -6.80 -67.41 31.29
CA VAL A 19 -5.74 -66.38 31.30
C VAL A 19 -5.81 -65.51 30.04
N LEU A 20 -6.00 -66.12 28.87
CA LEU A 20 -6.05 -65.41 27.59
C LEU A 20 -7.30 -64.51 27.49
N VAL A 21 -8.45 -64.99 27.98
CA VAL A 21 -9.69 -64.20 28.07
C VAL A 21 -9.53 -63.03 29.06
N LEU A 22 -8.90 -63.25 30.21
CA LEU A 22 -8.61 -62.18 31.18
C LEU A 22 -7.68 -61.10 30.60
N LEU A 23 -6.66 -61.52 29.84
CA LEU A 23 -5.73 -60.60 29.19
C LEU A 23 -6.45 -59.79 28.10
N PHE A 24 -7.32 -60.43 27.32
CA PHE A 24 -8.13 -59.75 26.32
C PHE A 24 -9.13 -58.77 26.96
N LEU A 25 -9.76 -59.15 28.07
CA LEU A 25 -10.63 -58.27 28.85
C LEU A 25 -9.87 -57.07 29.41
N PHE A 26 -8.63 -57.26 29.87
CA PHE A 26 -7.77 -56.16 30.31
C PHE A 26 -7.44 -55.21 29.16
N LEU A 27 -7.09 -55.73 27.97
CA LEU A 27 -6.85 -54.91 26.79
C LEU A 27 -8.11 -54.16 26.33
N VAL A 28 -9.28 -54.80 26.35
CA VAL A 28 -10.56 -54.16 26.03
C VAL A 28 -10.91 -53.09 27.06
N ALA A 29 -10.73 -53.36 28.36
CA ALA A 29 -10.94 -52.39 29.42
C ALA A 29 -10.00 -51.19 29.27
N ARG A 30 -8.73 -51.42 28.92
CA ARG A 30 -7.75 -50.37 28.63
C ARG A 30 -8.12 -49.58 27.38
N LEU A 31 -8.64 -50.24 26.35
CA LEU A 31 -9.13 -49.60 25.13
C LEU A 31 -10.34 -48.69 25.44
N VAL A 32 -11.29 -49.18 26.24
CA VAL A 32 -12.44 -48.41 26.73
C VAL A 32 -11.98 -47.23 27.58
N GLU A 33 -10.99 -47.42 28.45
CA GLU A 33 -10.39 -46.33 29.22
C GLU A 33 -9.79 -45.26 28.29
N LEU A 34 -9.08 -45.67 27.24
CA LEU A 34 -8.46 -44.73 26.30
C LEU A 34 -9.47 -44.06 25.36
N GLN A 35 -10.47 -44.79 24.85
CA GLN A 35 -11.40 -44.28 23.84
C GLN A 35 -12.67 -43.66 24.40
N ILE A 36 -13.19 -44.15 25.53
CA ILE A 36 -14.46 -43.69 26.12
C ILE A 36 -14.20 -42.74 27.29
N ILE A 37 -13.30 -43.12 28.22
CA ILE A 37 -13.02 -42.32 29.41
C ILE A 37 -12.09 -41.14 29.08
N LYS A 38 -10.93 -41.42 28.50
CA LYS A 38 -9.93 -40.42 28.08
C LYS A 38 -10.06 -39.98 26.63
N GLY A 39 -11.07 -40.47 25.90
CA GLY A 39 -11.27 -40.16 24.49
C GLY A 39 -11.47 -38.67 24.25
N ARG A 40 -12.23 -37.99 25.12
CA ARG A 40 -12.41 -36.53 25.06
C ARG A 40 -11.08 -35.80 25.30
N TYR A 41 -10.33 -36.20 26.32
CA TYR A 41 -9.03 -35.62 26.66
C TYR A 41 -8.01 -35.73 25.51
N TYR A 42 -7.90 -36.90 24.86
CA TYR A 42 -6.99 -37.09 23.73
C TYR A 42 -7.52 -36.53 22.41
N ARG A 43 -8.84 -36.41 22.24
CA ARG A 43 -9.45 -35.74 21.09
C ARG A 43 -9.24 -34.23 21.16
N ASP A 44 -9.37 -33.62 22.34
CA ASP A 44 -9.04 -32.21 22.57
C ASP A 44 -7.52 -31.92 22.39
N LEU A 45 -6.65 -32.87 22.74
CA LEU A 45 -5.20 -32.78 22.50
C LEU A 45 -4.82 -33.03 21.02
N SER A 46 -5.62 -33.85 20.31
CA SER A 46 -5.44 -34.21 18.88
C SER A 46 -6.04 -33.16 17.94
N ASP A 47 -7.08 -32.47 18.37
CA ASP A 47 -7.64 -31.28 17.71
C ASP A 47 -6.72 -30.08 18.02
N GLY A 48 -5.40 -30.27 17.91
CA GLY A 48 -4.38 -29.43 18.51
C GLY A 48 -4.48 -27.95 18.15
N ASN A 49 -4.00 -27.13 19.09
CA ASN A 49 -3.80 -25.72 18.86
C ASN A 49 -2.95 -25.49 17.60
N ARG A 50 -3.35 -24.53 16.78
CA ARG A 50 -2.65 -24.20 15.55
C ARG A 50 -1.83 -22.94 15.75
N ILE A 51 -0.60 -22.95 15.22
CA ILE A 51 0.19 -21.74 15.11
C ILE A 51 -0.32 -20.97 13.89
N ARG A 52 -0.68 -19.71 14.10
CA ARG A 52 -1.07 -18.76 13.07
C ARG A 52 -0.12 -17.57 13.10
N LYS A 53 0.06 -16.97 11.93
CA LYS A 53 0.86 -15.76 11.75
C LYS A 53 -0.07 -14.62 11.40
N ILE A 54 -0.12 -13.62 12.26
CA ILE A 54 -0.84 -12.38 12.05
C ILE A 54 0.16 -11.36 11.54
N ILE A 55 -0.19 -10.67 10.47
CA ILE A 55 0.62 -9.59 9.92
C ILE A 55 0.22 -8.30 10.63
N LEU A 56 1.20 -7.64 11.24
CA LEU A 56 1.02 -6.33 11.85
C LEU A 56 1.32 -5.24 10.79
N PRO A 57 0.35 -4.41 10.40
CA PRO A 57 0.56 -3.34 9.44
C PRO A 57 1.62 -2.35 9.95
N SER A 58 2.46 -1.85 9.04
CA SER A 58 3.39 -0.76 9.33
C SER A 58 2.85 0.57 8.81
N PRO A 59 2.96 1.66 9.58
CA PRO A 59 2.62 2.98 9.05
C PRO A 59 3.57 3.36 7.92
N ARG A 60 3.00 3.98 6.88
CA ARG A 60 3.77 4.53 5.76
C ARG A 60 4.40 5.87 6.18
N GLY A 61 5.57 6.21 5.65
CA GLY A 61 6.22 7.49 5.90
C GLY A 61 5.32 8.67 5.53
N ARG A 62 5.38 9.75 6.30
CA ARG A 62 4.60 10.98 6.07
C ARG A 62 5.27 11.84 5.01
N ILE A 63 4.48 12.61 4.27
CA ILE A 63 4.98 13.63 3.35
C ILE A 63 4.74 14.98 4.01
N LEU A 64 5.83 15.73 4.22
CA LEU A 64 5.85 16.98 4.96
C LEU A 64 6.12 18.17 4.02
N ALA A 65 5.46 19.28 4.30
CA ALA A 65 5.77 20.59 3.74
C ALA A 65 7.11 21.11 4.28
N ARG A 66 7.61 22.20 3.70
CA ARG A 66 8.88 22.82 4.10
C ARG A 66 8.91 23.29 5.55
N GLY A 67 7.75 23.69 6.10
CA GLY A 67 7.59 24.14 7.49
C GLY A 67 7.40 22.98 8.48
N GLY A 68 7.33 21.74 7.99
CA GLY A 68 7.09 20.54 8.81
C GLY A 68 5.60 20.15 8.92
N GLU A 69 4.69 20.91 8.33
CA GLU A 69 3.28 20.58 8.26
C GLU A 69 3.06 19.28 7.49
N VAL A 70 2.10 18.47 7.92
CA VAL A 70 1.80 17.20 7.26
C VAL A 70 0.95 17.49 6.01
N LEU A 71 1.45 17.12 4.84
CA LEU A 71 0.70 17.15 3.58
C LEU A 71 -0.03 15.83 3.34
N VAL A 72 0.67 14.72 3.60
CA VAL A 72 0.10 13.36 3.56
C VAL A 72 0.55 12.60 4.79
N GLY A 73 -0.41 12.09 5.54
CA GLY A 73 -0.21 11.38 6.79
C GLY A 73 -0.92 10.04 6.82
N ASN A 74 -1.06 9.49 8.03
CA ASN A 74 -1.85 8.30 8.25
C ASN A 74 -2.81 8.56 9.41
N ARG A 75 -4.01 7.99 9.32
CA ARG A 75 -4.99 7.91 10.39
C ARG A 75 -4.98 6.50 10.98
N GLU A 76 -4.84 6.42 12.30
CA GLU A 76 -4.90 5.16 13.02
C GLU A 76 -6.35 4.71 13.21
N ILE A 77 -6.61 3.44 12.92
CA ILE A 77 -7.92 2.82 13.07
C ILE A 77 -7.71 1.48 13.76
N GLU A 78 -8.47 1.23 14.81
CA GLU A 78 -8.51 -0.08 15.44
C GLU A 78 -9.40 -1.02 14.61
N LYS A 79 -8.82 -2.12 14.15
CA LYS A 79 -9.54 -3.14 13.40
C LYS A 79 -9.50 -4.46 14.16
N LYS A 80 -10.67 -5.00 14.45
CA LYS A 80 -10.80 -6.37 14.94
C LYS A 80 -10.48 -7.34 13.80
N VAL A 81 -9.44 -8.14 13.98
CA VAL A 81 -9.04 -9.19 13.04
C VAL A 81 -9.60 -10.55 13.47
N GLU A 82 -9.29 -11.58 12.70
CA GLU A 82 -9.59 -12.96 13.06
C GLU A 82 -9.07 -13.28 14.47
N PHE A 83 -9.72 -14.24 15.13
CA PHE A 83 -9.36 -14.71 16.48
C PHE A 83 -9.60 -13.70 17.63
N GLY A 84 -10.30 -12.60 17.34
CA GLY A 84 -10.78 -11.66 18.36
C GLY A 84 -9.77 -10.59 18.75
N GLU A 85 -8.59 -10.59 18.15
CA GLU A 85 -7.53 -9.62 18.38
C GLU A 85 -7.85 -8.27 17.71
N VAL A 86 -7.45 -7.18 18.35
CA VAL A 86 -7.59 -5.82 17.81
C VAL A 86 -6.21 -5.36 17.40
N ILE A 87 -6.03 -5.06 16.12
CA ILE A 87 -4.79 -4.49 15.59
C ILE A 87 -5.01 -3.06 15.14
N THR A 88 -3.97 -2.23 15.26
CA THR A 88 -3.96 -0.88 14.69
C THR A 88 -3.63 -0.98 13.21
N VAL A 89 -4.57 -0.56 12.36
CA VAL A 89 -4.35 -0.37 10.93
C VAL A 89 -4.19 1.13 10.64
N TYR A 90 -3.47 1.45 9.57
CA TYR A 90 -3.19 2.82 9.18
C TYR A 90 -3.86 3.11 7.84
N GLU A 91 -4.77 4.07 7.82
CA GLU A 91 -5.39 4.57 6.59
C GLU A 91 -4.64 5.82 6.12
N ARG A 92 -4.31 5.88 4.83
CA ARG A 92 -3.60 7.04 4.27
C ARG A 92 -4.54 8.24 4.23
N ASN A 93 -4.07 9.40 4.70
CA ASN A 93 -4.87 10.62 4.74
C ASN A 93 -4.14 11.76 4.02
N TYR A 94 -4.86 12.47 3.14
CA TYR A 94 -4.31 13.54 2.32
C TYR A 94 -4.90 14.88 2.76
N ASN A 95 -4.16 15.62 3.59
CA ASN A 95 -4.67 16.81 4.29
C ASN A 95 -5.16 17.92 3.33
N LEU A 96 -4.50 18.08 2.19
CA LEU A 96 -4.91 19.06 1.17
C LEU A 96 -5.83 18.46 0.09
N GLY A 97 -6.17 17.17 0.17
CA GLY A 97 -7.02 16.48 -0.78
C GLY A 97 -6.63 16.75 -2.25
N SER A 98 -7.58 17.26 -3.03
CA SER A 98 -7.36 17.63 -4.43
C SER A 98 -6.34 18.75 -4.61
N GLY A 99 -6.11 19.58 -3.61
CA GLY A 99 -5.14 20.66 -3.66
C GLY A 99 -3.69 20.21 -3.82
N PHE A 100 -3.37 18.96 -3.51
CA PHE A 100 -2.01 18.43 -3.62
C PHE A 100 -1.93 17.10 -4.39
N ALA A 101 -3.04 16.64 -4.97
CA ALA A 101 -3.18 15.29 -5.50
C ALA A 101 -2.22 14.93 -6.65
N HIS A 102 -1.95 15.84 -7.57
CA HIS A 102 -0.99 15.57 -8.67
C HIS A 102 0.45 15.44 -8.15
N VAL A 103 0.81 16.21 -7.11
CA VAL A 103 2.14 16.13 -6.50
C VAL A 103 2.25 14.91 -5.59
N SER A 104 1.31 14.72 -4.65
CA SER A 104 1.33 13.55 -3.78
C SER A 104 1.19 12.26 -4.55
N GLY A 105 0.36 12.27 -5.59
CA GLY A 105 -0.22 11.06 -6.16
C GLY A 105 -1.23 10.44 -5.22
N TYR A 106 -1.38 9.12 -5.34
CA TYR A 106 -2.34 8.33 -4.58
C TYR A 106 -1.84 6.90 -4.37
N LEU A 107 -2.51 6.18 -3.47
CA LEU A 107 -2.30 4.75 -3.26
C LEU A 107 -3.35 3.95 -4.03
N GLY A 108 -2.92 2.84 -4.61
CA GLY A 108 -3.79 1.78 -5.13
C GLY A 108 -3.43 0.44 -4.49
N GLN A 109 -4.37 -0.50 -4.46
CA GLN A 109 -4.05 -1.85 -4.00
C GLN A 109 -3.08 -2.54 -4.97
N ALA A 110 -2.24 -3.41 -4.45
CA ALA A 110 -1.40 -4.29 -5.26
C ALA A 110 -2.29 -5.13 -6.19
N SER A 111 -1.96 -5.16 -7.47
CA SER A 111 -2.67 -5.97 -8.46
C SER A 111 -2.35 -7.45 -8.27
N GLU A 112 -3.20 -8.33 -8.80
CA GLU A 112 -2.95 -9.79 -8.77
C GLU A 112 -1.61 -10.15 -9.43
N GLU A 113 -1.17 -9.38 -10.41
CA GLU A 113 0.11 -9.58 -11.09
C GLU A 113 1.32 -9.15 -10.24
N GLU A 114 1.14 -8.25 -9.27
CA GLU A 114 2.20 -7.79 -8.37
C GLU A 114 2.30 -8.66 -7.12
N VAL A 115 1.18 -9.21 -6.64
CA VAL A 115 1.14 -10.06 -5.44
C VAL A 115 2.09 -11.26 -5.59
N GLY A 116 2.88 -11.51 -4.54
CA GLY A 116 3.91 -12.54 -4.52
C GLY A 116 5.23 -12.16 -5.19
N LYS A 117 5.26 -11.06 -5.97
CA LYS A 117 6.50 -10.53 -6.56
C LYS A 117 7.17 -9.53 -5.63
N ILE A 118 8.48 -9.48 -5.73
CA ILE A 118 9.33 -8.51 -5.04
C ILE A 118 9.51 -7.28 -5.94
N ASP A 119 9.36 -6.08 -5.38
CA ASP A 119 9.68 -4.84 -6.11
C ASP A 119 11.20 -4.77 -6.34
N PRO A 120 11.69 -4.75 -7.60
CA PRO A 120 13.12 -4.67 -7.90
C PRO A 120 13.80 -3.42 -7.32
N LYS A 121 13.04 -2.33 -7.08
CA LYS A 121 13.58 -1.07 -6.53
C LYS A 121 13.89 -1.18 -5.03
N CYS A 122 13.27 -2.11 -4.32
CA CYS A 122 13.49 -2.33 -2.89
C CYS A 122 13.24 -3.80 -2.48
N PRO A 123 14.17 -4.71 -2.83
CA PRO A 123 14.03 -6.13 -2.52
C PRO A 123 13.90 -6.43 -1.03
N GLU A 124 14.44 -5.57 -0.18
CA GLU A 124 14.41 -5.67 1.28
C GLU A 124 13.00 -5.55 1.88
N LYS A 125 12.03 -5.03 1.11
CA LYS A 125 10.61 -4.93 1.54
C LYS A 125 9.86 -6.24 1.37
N GLY A 126 10.47 -7.24 0.72
CA GLY A 126 9.85 -8.53 0.46
C GLY A 126 8.71 -8.47 -0.57
N PRO A 127 8.02 -9.60 -0.77
CA PRO A 127 6.97 -9.69 -1.78
C PRO A 127 5.73 -8.88 -1.40
N TRP A 128 4.96 -8.45 -2.39
CA TRP A 128 3.65 -7.86 -2.19
C TRP A 128 2.65 -8.90 -1.68
N ARG A 129 1.79 -8.49 -0.74
CA ARG A 129 0.71 -9.34 -0.22
C ARG A 129 -0.64 -8.82 -0.68
N PRO A 130 -1.67 -9.68 -0.74
CA PRO A 130 -3.03 -9.24 -1.01
C PRO A 130 -3.44 -8.11 -0.06
N GLY A 131 -3.95 -7.01 -0.62
CA GLY A 131 -4.36 -5.83 0.14
C GLY A 131 -3.24 -4.87 0.56
N ASP A 132 -1.97 -5.15 0.24
CA ASP A 132 -0.91 -4.16 0.40
C ASP A 132 -1.18 -2.95 -0.52
N TRP A 133 -0.81 -1.76 -0.05
CA TRP A 133 -0.97 -0.50 -0.78
C TRP A 133 0.32 -0.10 -1.50
N VAL A 134 0.18 0.26 -2.78
CA VAL A 134 1.24 0.66 -3.71
C VAL A 134 1.03 2.11 -4.12
N GLY A 135 2.07 2.93 -4.15
CA GLY A 135 2.00 4.27 -4.74
C GLY A 135 1.82 4.20 -6.26
N ARG A 136 0.82 4.91 -6.79
CA ARG A 136 0.42 4.86 -8.22
C ARG A 136 0.59 6.18 -8.98
N GLY A 137 1.07 7.23 -8.31
CA GLY A 137 1.44 8.48 -8.94
C GLY A 137 2.27 9.35 -8.03
N GLY A 138 2.77 10.46 -8.57
CA GLY A 138 3.45 11.53 -7.82
C GLY A 138 4.55 11.03 -6.87
N LEU A 139 4.66 11.69 -5.72
CA LEU A 139 5.61 11.34 -4.67
C LEU A 139 5.35 9.95 -4.07
N GLU A 140 4.09 9.51 -4.00
CA GLU A 140 3.73 8.18 -3.49
C GLU A 140 4.35 7.04 -4.32
N GLU A 141 4.34 7.17 -5.65
CA GLU A 141 4.97 6.20 -6.55
C GLU A 141 6.49 6.37 -6.59
N GLN A 142 6.96 7.61 -6.74
CA GLN A 142 8.39 7.88 -6.90
C GLN A 142 9.20 7.43 -5.66
N TYR A 143 8.66 7.68 -4.46
CA TYR A 143 9.30 7.34 -3.19
C TYR A 143 8.63 6.13 -2.52
N ASN A 144 7.95 5.28 -3.29
CA ASN A 144 7.19 4.15 -2.75
C ASN A 144 8.02 3.26 -1.81
N CYS A 145 9.26 2.95 -2.19
CA CYS A 145 10.17 2.12 -1.41
C CYS A 145 10.55 2.74 -0.06
N SER A 146 10.88 4.03 -0.04
CA SER A 146 11.25 4.75 1.19
C SER A 146 10.03 4.96 2.09
N LEU A 147 8.90 5.35 1.49
CA LEU A 147 7.65 5.58 2.19
C LEU A 147 7.05 4.28 2.76
N ARG A 148 7.20 3.14 2.09
CA ARG A 148 6.68 1.85 2.56
C ARG A 148 7.44 1.39 3.81
N GLY A 149 6.72 1.17 4.90
CA GLY A 149 7.25 0.50 6.09
C GLY A 149 7.47 -0.99 5.86
N THR A 150 8.11 -1.66 6.82
CA THR A 150 8.23 -3.11 6.82
C THR A 150 7.22 -3.66 7.82
N PRO A 151 6.29 -4.52 7.39
CA PRO A 151 5.26 -5.08 8.26
C PRO A 151 5.88 -5.91 9.39
N GLY A 152 5.24 -5.85 10.55
CA GLY A 152 5.53 -6.71 11.68
C GLY A 152 4.81 -8.04 11.56
N GLU A 153 5.11 -8.94 12.47
CA GLU A 153 4.58 -10.31 12.46
C GLU A 153 4.35 -10.77 13.89
N GLU A 154 3.18 -11.35 14.14
CA GLU A 154 2.82 -11.91 15.43
C GLU A 154 2.45 -13.39 15.25
N LEU A 155 3.15 -14.27 15.96
CA LEU A 155 2.89 -15.70 15.97
C LEU A 155 1.99 -16.00 17.16
N VAL A 156 0.81 -16.53 16.89
CA VAL A 156 -0.19 -16.83 17.90
C VAL A 156 -0.57 -18.29 17.85
N GLU A 157 -0.77 -18.89 19.01
CA GLU A 157 -1.37 -20.21 19.17
C GLU A 157 -2.89 -20.01 19.32
N VAL A 158 -3.68 -20.65 18.46
CA VAL A 158 -5.15 -20.58 18.52
C VAL A 158 -5.74 -21.95 18.80
N ASP A 159 -6.86 -21.97 19.53
CA ASP A 159 -7.63 -23.19 19.79
C ASP A 159 -8.46 -23.62 18.57
N ILE A 160 -9.18 -24.73 18.71
CA ILE A 160 -10.06 -25.31 17.68
C ILE A 160 -11.21 -24.38 17.30
N LYS A 161 -11.66 -23.58 18.27
CA LYS A 161 -12.74 -22.59 18.10
C LYS A 161 -12.22 -21.29 17.49
N GLY A 162 -10.91 -21.17 17.26
CA GLY A 162 -10.27 -19.97 16.76
C GLY A 162 -10.10 -18.89 17.83
N ASN A 163 -10.13 -19.21 19.11
CA ASN A 163 -9.77 -18.25 20.14
C ASN A 163 -8.26 -18.22 20.31
N LEU A 164 -7.72 -17.03 20.54
CA LEU A 164 -6.33 -16.84 20.92
C LEU A 164 -6.03 -17.57 22.24
N VAL A 165 -5.08 -18.50 22.22
CA VAL A 165 -4.57 -19.19 23.42
C VAL A 165 -3.40 -18.41 24.00
N ARG A 166 -2.38 -18.12 23.18
CA ARG A 166 -1.22 -17.30 23.58
C ARG A 166 -0.45 -16.74 22.39
N VAL A 167 0.34 -15.70 22.63
CA VAL A 167 1.34 -15.19 21.68
C VAL A 167 2.66 -15.94 21.88
N LEU A 168 3.21 -16.51 20.80
CA LEU A 168 4.46 -17.26 20.78
C LEU A 168 5.67 -16.38 20.44
N GLY A 169 5.45 -15.29 19.70
CA GLY A 169 6.50 -14.34 19.36
C GLY A 169 5.96 -13.17 18.55
N LYS A 170 6.56 -12.00 18.75
CA LYS A 170 6.15 -10.77 18.07
C LYS A 170 7.37 -10.03 17.52
N LYS A 171 7.28 -9.61 16.27
CA LYS A 171 8.20 -8.71 15.59
C LYS A 171 7.44 -7.43 15.29
N GLU A 172 7.86 -6.33 15.89
CA GLU A 172 7.20 -5.04 15.69
C GLU A 172 7.38 -4.54 14.24
N PRO A 173 6.36 -3.88 13.66
CA PRO A 173 6.47 -3.24 12.36
C PRO A 173 7.45 -2.06 12.41
N THR A 174 8.20 -1.85 11.34
CA THR A 174 9.05 -0.65 11.20
C THR A 174 8.38 0.37 10.28
N PRO A 175 8.13 1.61 10.74
CA PRO A 175 7.58 2.67 9.91
C PRO A 175 8.41 2.94 8.66
N GLY A 176 7.76 3.44 7.61
CA GLY A 176 8.45 4.03 6.47
C GLY A 176 9.14 5.35 6.81
N VAL A 177 10.03 5.78 5.93
CA VAL A 177 10.79 7.03 6.08
C VAL A 177 9.94 8.22 5.65
N ASP A 178 9.89 9.25 6.48
CA ASP A 178 9.22 10.51 6.15
C ASP A 178 9.94 11.26 5.03
N LEU A 179 9.18 11.83 4.10
CA LEU A 179 9.67 12.67 3.02
C LEU A 179 9.43 14.15 3.35
N ARG A 180 10.46 14.98 3.23
CA ARG A 180 10.34 16.44 3.34
C ARG A 180 10.39 17.07 1.96
N THR A 181 9.41 17.90 1.65
CA THR A 181 9.30 18.63 0.38
C THR A 181 9.66 20.11 0.57
N ASN A 182 9.83 20.83 -0.53
CA ASN A 182 9.97 22.30 -0.52
C ASN A 182 8.62 23.03 -0.59
N ILE A 183 7.52 22.29 -0.64
CA ILE A 183 6.18 22.84 -0.79
C ILE A 183 5.84 23.66 0.43
N ASP A 184 5.38 24.88 0.19
CA ASP A 184 4.81 25.77 1.19
C ASP A 184 3.34 25.43 1.40
N PHE A 185 2.98 25.06 2.62
CA PHE A 185 1.62 24.63 2.94
C PHE A 185 0.59 25.76 2.70
N GLY A 186 0.94 27.00 3.07
CA GLY A 186 0.08 28.16 2.90
C GLY A 186 -0.22 28.46 1.43
N LEU A 187 0.83 28.51 0.60
CA LEU A 187 0.65 28.69 -0.84
C LEU A 187 -0.17 27.55 -1.46
N GLN A 188 0.17 26.29 -1.15
CA GLN A 188 -0.47 25.14 -1.75
C GLN A 188 -1.97 25.04 -1.38
N SER A 189 -2.32 25.34 -0.13
CA SER A 189 -3.71 25.31 0.34
C SER A 189 -4.59 26.42 -0.26
N TYR A 190 -4.00 27.54 -0.68
CA TYR A 190 -4.73 28.65 -1.29
C TYR A 190 -5.07 28.42 -2.76
N LEU A 191 -4.23 27.67 -3.49
CA LEU A 191 -4.35 27.49 -4.95
C LEU A 191 -5.69 26.94 -5.44
N PRO A 192 -6.29 25.89 -4.83
CA PRO A 192 -7.56 25.34 -5.32
C PRO A 192 -8.69 26.38 -5.37
N GLY A 193 -8.72 27.29 -4.39
CA GLY A 193 -9.72 28.35 -4.30
C GLY A 193 -9.63 29.37 -5.45
N LEU A 194 -8.46 29.55 -6.05
CA LEU A 194 -8.26 30.49 -7.17
C LEU A 194 -8.83 29.98 -8.50
N PHE A 195 -9.02 28.67 -8.62
CA PHE A 195 -9.32 28.06 -9.91
C PHE A 195 -10.82 28.04 -10.22
N GLU A 196 -11.77 28.13 -9.28
CA GLU A 196 -13.22 28.26 -9.54
C GLU A 196 -13.75 27.50 -10.80
N ASN A 197 -13.42 26.20 -10.95
CA ASN A 197 -13.75 25.35 -12.11
C ASN A 197 -13.06 25.67 -13.46
N LYS A 198 -12.06 26.55 -13.47
CA LYS A 198 -11.19 26.82 -14.61
C LYS A 198 -10.13 25.73 -14.75
N LYS A 199 -9.76 25.45 -15.99
CA LYS A 199 -8.64 24.57 -16.33
C LYS A 199 -7.36 25.38 -16.39
N GLY A 200 -6.28 24.89 -15.80
CA GLY A 200 -4.99 25.55 -15.86
C GLY A 200 -4.03 25.01 -14.82
N VAL A 201 -2.86 25.65 -14.74
CA VAL A 201 -1.73 25.18 -13.93
C VAL A 201 -1.09 26.36 -13.23
N VAL A 202 -0.61 26.14 -12.02
CA VAL A 202 0.31 27.03 -11.32
C VAL A 202 1.52 26.23 -10.86
N VAL A 203 2.71 26.72 -11.21
CA VAL A 203 3.99 26.25 -10.66
C VAL A 203 4.73 27.47 -10.13
N MET A 204 5.06 27.47 -8.84
CA MET A 204 5.80 28.53 -8.18
C MET A 204 7.16 28.02 -7.74
N THR A 205 8.22 28.76 -8.09
CA THR A 205 9.60 28.44 -7.71
C THR A 205 10.27 29.61 -7.02
N ASP A 206 11.28 29.32 -6.20
CA ASP A 206 12.18 30.34 -5.66
C ASP A 206 13.38 30.60 -6.60
N THR A 207 14.22 31.57 -6.24
CA THR A 207 15.45 31.89 -6.99
C THR A 207 16.49 30.75 -7.06
N LYS A 208 16.33 29.69 -6.27
CA LYS A 208 17.19 28.51 -6.25
C LYS A 208 16.59 27.34 -7.06
N GLY A 209 15.40 27.53 -7.65
CA GLY A 209 14.68 26.50 -8.38
C GLY A 209 13.89 25.53 -7.49
N GLN A 210 13.73 25.82 -6.20
CA GLN A 210 12.88 25.01 -5.33
C GLN A 210 11.41 25.24 -5.66
N VAL A 211 10.65 24.18 -5.86
CA VAL A 211 9.20 24.25 -6.09
C VAL A 211 8.51 24.51 -4.75
N LEU A 212 7.88 25.68 -4.64
CA LEU A 212 7.13 26.13 -3.45
C LEU A 212 5.66 25.76 -3.52
N ALA A 213 5.06 25.73 -4.72
CA ALA A 213 3.70 25.30 -4.91
C ALA A 213 3.51 24.76 -6.33
N PHE A 214 2.66 23.75 -6.47
CA PHE A 214 2.40 23.08 -7.73
C PHE A 214 0.96 22.59 -7.76
N TYR A 215 0.16 23.10 -8.69
CA TYR A 215 -1.25 22.74 -8.79
C TYR A 215 -1.69 22.66 -10.26
N SER A 216 -2.39 21.58 -10.59
CA SER A 216 -3.03 21.36 -11.89
C SER A 216 -4.54 21.26 -11.68
N SER A 217 -5.31 22.02 -12.44
CA SER A 217 -6.77 22.06 -12.39
C SER A 217 -7.40 21.62 -13.71
N PRO A 218 -8.47 20.80 -13.70
CA PRO A 218 -9.12 20.22 -12.53
C PRO A 218 -8.26 19.14 -11.85
N SER A 219 -8.46 18.98 -10.56
CA SER A 219 -7.78 17.97 -9.73
C SER A 219 -8.76 16.94 -9.19
N PHE A 220 -8.24 15.89 -8.57
CA PHE A 220 -8.99 14.72 -8.10
C PHE A 220 -8.79 14.50 -6.59
N ASN A 221 -9.70 13.79 -5.94
CA ASN A 221 -9.49 13.39 -4.55
C ASN A 221 -8.66 12.08 -4.50
N PRO A 222 -7.44 12.08 -3.92
CA PRO A 222 -6.58 10.91 -3.85
C PRO A 222 -7.14 9.79 -2.95
N GLU A 223 -8.09 10.08 -2.07
CA GLU A 223 -8.79 9.08 -1.26
C GLU A 223 -9.96 8.41 -2.04
N LYS A 224 -10.40 9.00 -3.16
CA LYS A 224 -11.56 8.55 -3.97
C LYS A 224 -11.26 8.52 -5.47
N VAL A 225 -10.09 8.01 -5.84
CA VAL A 225 -9.59 8.01 -7.23
C VAL A 225 -10.53 7.32 -8.21
N ALA A 226 -11.19 6.25 -7.79
CA ALA A 226 -12.12 5.49 -8.65
C ALA A 226 -13.22 6.37 -9.27
N SER A 227 -13.67 7.42 -8.56
CA SER A 227 -14.68 8.36 -9.05
C SER A 227 -14.18 9.27 -10.19
N PHE A 228 -12.87 9.37 -10.40
CA PHE A 228 -12.25 10.27 -11.38
C PHE A 228 -11.66 9.54 -12.60
N LEU A 229 -11.69 8.20 -12.64
CA LEU A 229 -11.14 7.40 -13.74
C LEU A 229 -11.85 7.67 -15.09
N GLN A 230 -13.13 8.00 -15.04
CA GLN A 230 -13.96 8.28 -16.23
C GLN A 230 -14.36 9.76 -16.31
N ASP A 231 -13.63 10.64 -15.61
CA ASP A 231 -13.95 12.07 -15.60
C ASP A 231 -13.67 12.69 -16.99
N PRO A 232 -14.69 13.25 -17.69
CA PRO A 232 -14.50 13.88 -18.99
C PRO A 232 -13.58 15.11 -18.95
N ASN A 233 -13.38 15.70 -17.77
CA ASN A 233 -12.48 16.82 -17.57
C ASN A 233 -11.02 16.41 -17.33
N LEU A 234 -10.70 15.11 -17.35
CA LEU A 234 -9.34 14.59 -17.19
C LEU A 234 -8.70 15.12 -15.89
N ALA A 235 -9.38 14.95 -14.75
CA ALA A 235 -8.86 15.39 -13.45
C ALA A 235 -7.55 14.69 -13.04
N LEU A 236 -7.39 13.41 -13.42
CA LEU A 236 -6.16 12.65 -13.17
C LEU A 236 -4.98 13.09 -14.05
N PHE A 237 -5.23 13.83 -15.13
CA PHE A 237 -4.19 14.30 -16.03
C PHE A 237 -3.47 15.51 -15.41
N ASP A 238 -2.19 15.33 -15.11
CA ASP A 238 -1.32 16.42 -14.68
C ASP A 238 -0.93 17.30 -15.87
N ARG A 239 -1.59 18.46 -15.96
CA ARG A 239 -1.42 19.44 -17.02
C ARG A 239 -0.06 20.14 -16.95
N ALA A 240 0.56 20.19 -15.78
CA ALA A 240 1.78 20.96 -15.59
C ALA A 240 3.00 20.29 -16.25
N ILE A 241 3.03 18.96 -16.22
CA ILE A 241 4.15 18.16 -16.76
C ILE A 241 3.81 17.45 -18.06
N SER A 242 2.55 17.01 -18.23
CA SER A 242 2.15 16.23 -19.40
C SER A 242 1.39 17.06 -20.44
N GLY A 243 0.96 18.28 -20.08
CA GLY A 243 0.23 19.17 -20.97
C GLY A 243 1.14 19.79 -22.04
N LEU A 244 0.76 19.65 -23.30
CA LEU A 244 1.40 20.35 -24.42
C LEU A 244 0.56 21.57 -24.81
N TYR A 245 1.12 22.76 -24.59
CA TYR A 245 0.46 24.02 -24.88
C TYR A 245 1.31 24.89 -25.78
N HIS A 246 0.66 25.71 -26.61
CA HIS A 246 1.35 26.78 -27.31
C HIS A 246 1.76 27.84 -26.28
N PRO A 247 3.06 28.16 -26.11
CA PRO A 247 3.51 29.13 -25.11
C PRO A 247 3.06 30.55 -25.45
N GLY A 248 2.80 30.84 -26.73
CA GLY A 248 2.38 32.17 -27.19
C GLY A 248 3.42 33.23 -26.85
N SER A 249 2.96 34.42 -26.44
CA SER A 249 3.83 35.58 -26.21
C SER A 249 4.86 35.39 -25.08
N VAL A 250 4.69 34.44 -24.17
CA VAL A 250 5.67 34.18 -23.09
C VAL A 250 7.00 33.61 -23.62
N PHE A 251 7.02 33.10 -24.86
CA PHE A 251 8.22 32.60 -25.51
C PHE A 251 9.07 33.70 -26.17
N LYS A 252 8.50 34.89 -26.39
CA LYS A 252 9.19 36.01 -27.08
C LYS A 252 10.51 36.43 -26.42
N PRO A 253 10.65 36.48 -25.07
CA PRO A 253 11.94 36.75 -24.44
C PRO A 253 13.04 35.77 -24.86
N VAL A 254 12.72 34.47 -25.03
CA VAL A 254 13.67 33.46 -25.50
C VAL A 254 14.12 33.76 -26.93
N VAL A 255 13.18 34.09 -27.82
CA VAL A 255 13.48 34.48 -29.21
C VAL A 255 14.32 35.76 -29.26
N ALA A 256 14.01 36.75 -28.41
CA ALA A 256 14.76 38.00 -28.33
C ALA A 256 16.21 37.77 -27.87
N ILE A 257 16.42 36.91 -26.87
CA ILE A 257 17.77 36.51 -26.43
C ILE A 257 18.52 35.84 -27.58
N ALA A 258 17.91 34.88 -28.28
CA ALA A 258 18.55 34.22 -29.42
C ALA A 258 18.96 35.22 -30.51
N ALA A 259 18.10 36.18 -30.85
CA ALA A 259 18.41 37.21 -31.84
C ALA A 259 19.54 38.16 -31.40
N LEU A 260 19.67 38.43 -30.09
CA LEU A 260 20.78 39.20 -29.53
C LEU A 260 22.09 38.40 -29.57
N GLU A 261 22.07 37.13 -29.16
CA GLU A 261 23.25 36.23 -29.17
C GLU A 261 23.76 35.97 -30.59
N GLU A 262 22.86 35.87 -31.58
CA GLU A 262 23.22 35.76 -33.00
C GLU A 262 23.66 37.10 -33.64
N GLY A 263 23.60 38.21 -32.89
CA GLY A 263 23.93 39.55 -33.37
C GLY A 263 22.97 40.09 -34.45
N LYS A 264 21.75 39.52 -34.57
CA LYS A 264 20.72 40.00 -35.52
C LYS A 264 20.08 41.31 -35.06
N ILE A 265 20.03 41.54 -33.75
CA ILE A 265 19.57 42.77 -33.12
C ILE A 265 20.55 43.21 -32.03
N ASN A 266 20.39 44.43 -31.51
CA ASN A 266 21.15 44.97 -30.38
C ASN A 266 20.27 45.93 -29.56
N GLN A 267 20.82 46.50 -28.47
CA GLN A 267 20.07 47.41 -27.57
C GLN A 267 19.54 48.68 -28.26
N ASN A 268 20.15 49.09 -29.37
CA ASN A 268 19.76 50.28 -30.13
C ASN A 268 18.92 49.95 -31.39
N PHE A 269 18.61 48.67 -31.61
CA PHE A 269 17.83 48.23 -32.75
C PHE A 269 16.43 48.84 -32.71
N ARG A 270 16.01 49.44 -33.82
CA ARG A 270 14.68 50.04 -33.97
C ARG A 270 13.96 49.36 -35.13
N PHE A 271 12.69 49.05 -34.91
CA PHE A 271 11.80 48.51 -35.92
C PHE A 271 10.50 49.32 -35.92
N THR A 272 10.07 49.78 -37.09
CA THR A 272 8.76 50.41 -37.25
C THR A 272 7.71 49.33 -37.35
N ASP A 273 6.74 49.31 -36.44
CA ASP A 273 5.59 48.40 -36.50
C ASP A 273 4.42 49.07 -37.24
N PRO A 274 4.15 48.70 -38.51
CA PRO A 274 3.01 49.22 -39.27
C PRO A 274 1.68 48.50 -38.95
N GLY A 275 1.65 47.59 -37.97
CA GLY A 275 0.47 46.80 -37.58
C GLY A 275 0.27 45.50 -38.38
N VAL A 276 0.97 45.33 -39.51
CA VAL A 276 0.97 44.09 -40.30
C VAL A 276 2.32 43.87 -40.98
N ILE A 277 2.87 42.66 -40.87
CA ILE A 277 4.06 42.24 -41.61
C ILE A 277 3.63 41.30 -42.74
N ARG A 278 4.12 41.55 -43.96
CA ARG A 278 3.86 40.70 -45.13
C ARG A 278 5.14 39.94 -45.52
N ILE A 279 5.03 38.62 -45.63
CA ILE A 279 6.14 37.75 -46.04
C ILE A 279 5.62 36.87 -47.19
N GLY A 280 6.10 37.14 -48.40
CA GLY A 280 5.58 36.50 -49.61
C GLY A 280 4.08 36.75 -49.80
N SER A 281 3.30 35.68 -49.91
CA SER A 281 1.83 35.73 -50.01
C SER A 281 1.11 35.82 -48.66
N TYR A 282 1.82 35.73 -47.53
CA TYR A 282 1.23 35.68 -46.19
C TYR A 282 1.30 37.03 -45.49
N SER A 283 0.28 37.32 -44.68
CA SER A 283 0.21 38.51 -43.83
C SER A 283 0.04 38.10 -42.37
N TYR A 284 0.81 38.73 -41.49
CA TYR A 284 0.82 38.50 -40.05
C TYR A 284 0.49 39.81 -39.35
N ALA A 285 -0.67 39.89 -38.72
CA ALA A 285 -1.13 41.07 -38.01
C ALA A 285 -0.54 41.14 -36.59
N ASN A 286 -0.41 42.36 -36.06
CA ASN A 286 -0.22 42.57 -34.63
C ASN A 286 -1.53 42.23 -33.85
N TRP A 287 -1.43 42.13 -32.52
CA TRP A 287 -2.56 41.81 -31.63
C TRP A 287 -3.62 42.92 -31.56
#